data_AF-A0A816EVK0-F1
#
_entry.id   AF-A0A816EVK0-F1
#
_cell.length_a   1.000
_cell.length_b   1.000
_cell.length_c   1.000
_cell.angle_alpha   90.00
_cell.angle_beta   90.00
_cell.angle_gamma   90.00
#
_symmetry.space_group_name_H-M   'P 1'
#
loop_
_entity.id
_entity.type
_entity.pdbx_description
1 polymer ?
#
loop_
_entity_poly.entity_id
_entity_poly.type
_entity_poly.pdbx_seq_one_letter_code
_entity_poly.pdbx_strand_id
1 'polypeptide(L)'
;MDLGQFSPAQETKLSDLLNINSLWDSLNDCLLSLAKLPDPHAVLVLQPAVEAFFLVHAADLDNENDKTNRKTNDHEIREAVSNFECLGPVPTRKPEDRDSSDKPFTLPSTTIPTDPSMPTAVLRTPPTLQTISTNDLPLNAQKIVEFARTHRTVLNQILRQSTQHLSEGPFHILIDYASILDFDVERKYFRHELDRLKENIRGEDLGVYVRRDHIFEDSYRELSRRSLEDWKHRFYIVFDDEEGPDADDILHEWYSLLLRSMFDPVYALFMINPDDGSTYLPNPLSHCNVNHSQYFKFIGRTIAKAIFDNKYIDFCFARSFYKHILGVPVRYTDMESIDAQFYKNLIMLLDNDMNEWRSDLTFSLDLCEFGIHKVLELKPNGASIPVTNENKHEYVRLVCQEKMIDSIRQQIGSFLEGFYSLIPKSLISIFNERELKLLMSGLPDINIEDLKTNTEYHK
;
A
#
# COMPACT_ATOMS: atom_id res chain seq x y z
N MET A 1 -39.21 -2.44 -48.59
CA MET A 1 -39.34 -3.60 -47.68
C MET A 1 -38.20 -3.48 -46.69
N ASP A 2 -38.56 -3.20 -45.44
CA ASP A 2 -37.64 -3.16 -44.30
C ASP A 2 -36.81 -4.43 -44.23
N LEU A 3 -35.48 -4.27 -44.26
CA LEU A 3 -34.57 -5.26 -43.71
C LEU A 3 -34.35 -4.85 -42.25
N GLY A 4 -35.16 -5.44 -41.38
CA GLY A 4 -35.13 -5.19 -39.94
C GLY A 4 -33.73 -5.35 -39.37
N GLN A 5 -33.30 -4.32 -38.64
CA GLN A 5 -32.18 -4.40 -37.73
C GLN A 5 -32.49 -5.45 -36.66
N PHE A 6 -31.83 -6.60 -36.72
CA PHE A 6 -31.77 -7.51 -35.59
C PHE A 6 -30.95 -6.84 -34.48
N SER A 7 -31.64 -6.32 -33.46
CA SER A 7 -31.04 -6.07 -32.17
C SER A 7 -30.57 -7.42 -31.60
N PRO A 8 -29.32 -7.56 -31.11
CA PRO A 8 -28.93 -8.78 -30.43
C PRO A 8 -29.82 -8.91 -29.19
N ALA A 9 -30.56 -10.02 -29.11
CA ALA A 9 -31.32 -10.35 -27.92
C ALA A 9 -30.35 -10.41 -26.73
N GLN A 10 -30.68 -9.73 -25.63
CA GLN A 10 -30.06 -10.01 -24.34
C GLN A 10 -30.39 -11.46 -24.00
N GLU A 11 -29.46 -12.38 -24.28
CA GLU A 11 -29.57 -13.77 -23.84
C GLU A 11 -29.60 -13.78 -22.31
N THR A 12 -30.73 -14.22 -21.75
CA THR A 12 -30.88 -14.48 -20.32
C THR A 12 -29.87 -15.54 -19.92
N LYS A 13 -29.06 -15.27 -18.89
CA LYS A 13 -27.99 -16.17 -18.46
C LYS A 13 -28.58 -17.49 -17.98
N LEU A 14 -27.87 -18.58 -18.28
CA LEU A 14 -28.25 -19.91 -17.82
C LEU A 14 -28.35 -20.00 -16.29
N SER A 15 -27.54 -19.23 -15.56
CA SER A 15 -27.61 -19.08 -14.10
C SER A 15 -28.98 -18.57 -13.63
N ASP A 16 -29.52 -17.58 -14.33
CA ASP A 16 -30.81 -16.95 -13.99
C ASP A 16 -31.98 -17.85 -14.39
N LEU A 17 -31.80 -18.63 -15.47
CA LEU A 17 -32.77 -19.62 -15.93
C LEU A 17 -32.87 -20.85 -15.01
N LEU A 18 -31.77 -21.23 -14.34
CA LEU A 18 -31.70 -22.42 -13.49
C LEU A 18 -31.98 -22.14 -12.00
N ASN A 19 -32.15 -20.88 -11.59
CA ASN A 19 -32.36 -20.44 -10.20
C ASN A 19 -31.37 -21.12 -9.21
N ILE A 20 -30.09 -21.05 -9.52
CA ILE A 20 -28.99 -21.71 -8.80
C ILE A 20 -28.75 -21.19 -7.37
N ASN A 21 -29.57 -20.27 -6.86
CA ASN A 21 -29.39 -19.68 -5.53
C ASN A 21 -29.44 -20.74 -4.41
N SER A 22 -30.33 -21.73 -4.50
CA SER A 22 -30.42 -22.81 -3.51
C SER A 22 -29.18 -23.71 -3.47
N LEU A 23 -28.48 -23.84 -4.60
CA LEU A 23 -27.20 -24.55 -4.68
C LEU A 23 -26.12 -23.77 -3.91
N TRP A 24 -26.09 -22.45 -4.06
CA TRP A 24 -25.14 -21.58 -3.35
C TRP A 24 -25.41 -21.53 -1.85
N ASP A 25 -26.68 -21.53 -1.43
CA ASP A 25 -27.05 -21.63 -0.01
C ASP A 25 -26.57 -22.96 0.60
N SER A 26 -26.76 -24.07 -0.13
CA SER A 26 -26.28 -25.39 0.29
C SER A 26 -24.75 -25.45 0.34
N LEU A 27 -24.07 -24.84 -0.64
CA LEU A 27 -22.61 -24.72 -0.65
C LEU A 27 -22.13 -23.92 0.57
N ASN A 28 -22.76 -22.79 0.88
CA ASN A 28 -22.46 -21.96 2.04
C ASN A 28 -22.53 -22.77 3.35
N ASP A 29 -23.63 -23.50 3.57
CA ASP A 29 -23.80 -24.33 4.77
C ASP A 29 -22.75 -25.45 4.88
N CYS A 30 -22.41 -26.07 3.76
CA CYS A 30 -21.36 -27.08 3.70
C CYS A 30 -19.99 -26.49 4.04
N LEU A 31 -19.62 -25.33 3.47
CA LEU A 31 -18.33 -24.68 3.72
C LEU A 31 -18.22 -24.19 5.18
N LEU A 32 -19.30 -23.67 5.77
CA LEU A 32 -19.34 -23.31 7.19
C LEU A 32 -19.16 -24.53 8.11
N SER A 33 -19.67 -25.68 7.70
CA SER A 33 -19.48 -26.94 8.43
C SER A 33 -18.05 -27.46 8.28
N LEU A 34 -17.48 -27.42 7.07
CA LEU A 34 -16.10 -27.81 6.79
C LEU A 34 -15.08 -26.92 7.50
N ALA A 35 -15.35 -25.62 7.64
CA ALA A 35 -14.48 -24.68 8.34
C ALA A 35 -14.26 -25.03 9.82
N LYS A 36 -15.17 -25.82 10.43
CA LYS A 36 -15.04 -26.29 11.81
C LYS A 36 -14.23 -27.58 11.94
N LEU A 37 -13.94 -28.25 10.83
CA LEU A 37 -13.20 -29.49 10.85
C LEU A 37 -11.69 -29.22 10.93
N PRO A 38 -10.94 -30.04 11.67
CA PRO A 38 -9.49 -29.89 11.80
C PRO A 38 -8.72 -30.37 10.57
N ASP A 39 -9.37 -31.07 9.62
CA ASP A 39 -8.69 -31.60 8.43
C ASP A 39 -8.63 -30.56 7.30
N PRO A 40 -7.42 -30.06 6.96
CA PRO A 40 -7.25 -29.09 5.89
C PRO A 40 -7.58 -29.64 4.49
N HIS A 41 -7.55 -30.96 4.28
CA HIS A 41 -7.83 -31.57 2.98
C HIS A 41 -9.32 -31.77 2.73
N ALA A 42 -10.13 -31.87 3.78
CA ALA A 42 -11.59 -32.00 3.67
C ALA A 42 -12.21 -30.81 2.92
N VAL A 43 -11.60 -29.64 3.05
CA VAL A 43 -12.01 -28.39 2.41
C VAL A 43 -11.87 -28.45 0.88
N LEU A 44 -10.89 -29.21 0.36
CA LEU A 44 -10.65 -29.35 -1.08
C LEU A 44 -11.74 -30.13 -1.82
N VAL A 45 -12.53 -30.94 -1.11
CA VAL A 45 -13.60 -31.75 -1.73
C VAL A 45 -14.62 -30.87 -2.47
N LEU A 46 -14.84 -29.65 -1.98
CA LEU A 46 -15.77 -28.69 -2.58
C LEU A 46 -15.09 -27.63 -3.46
N GLN A 47 -13.77 -27.73 -3.68
CA GLN A 47 -13.04 -26.77 -4.51
C GLN A 47 -13.71 -26.53 -5.89
N PRO A 48 -14.11 -27.55 -6.67
CA PRO A 48 -14.75 -27.32 -7.97
C PRO A 48 -16.06 -26.53 -7.87
N ALA A 49 -16.82 -26.69 -6.79
CA ALA A 49 -18.06 -25.94 -6.56
C ALA A 49 -17.78 -24.47 -6.21
N VAL A 50 -16.72 -24.21 -5.43
CA VAL A 50 -16.25 -22.86 -5.11
C VAL A 50 -15.72 -22.18 -6.38
N GLU A 51 -14.91 -22.87 -7.19
CA GLU A 51 -14.41 -22.34 -8.47
C GLU A 51 -15.56 -21.98 -9.42
N ALA A 52 -16.57 -22.86 -9.52
CA ALA A 52 -17.77 -22.59 -10.32
C ALA A 52 -18.53 -21.34 -9.83
N PHE A 53 -18.67 -21.13 -8.52
CA PHE A 53 -19.27 -19.92 -7.97
C PHE A 53 -18.54 -18.66 -8.44
N PHE A 54 -17.22 -18.64 -8.32
CA PHE A 54 -16.42 -17.49 -8.75
C PHE A 54 -16.50 -17.26 -10.25
N LEU A 55 -16.38 -18.30 -11.08
CA LEU A 55 -16.49 -18.17 -12.54
C LEU A 55 -17.85 -17.60 -12.99
N VAL A 56 -18.95 -18.04 -12.36
CA VAL A 56 -20.30 -17.56 -12.69
C VAL A 56 -20.49 -16.08 -12.33
N HIS A 57 -19.99 -15.65 -11.17
CA HIS A 57 -20.17 -14.27 -10.72
C HIS A 57 -19.10 -13.29 -11.24
N ALA A 58 -17.90 -13.77 -11.60
CA ALA A 58 -16.80 -12.96 -12.12
C ALA A 58 -16.96 -12.61 -13.61
N ALA A 59 -17.55 -13.49 -14.42
CA ALA A 59 -17.74 -13.26 -15.86
C ALA A 59 -18.49 -11.95 -16.17
N ASP A 60 -19.34 -11.50 -15.24
CA ASP A 60 -20.09 -10.25 -15.37
C ASP A 60 -19.26 -9.01 -15.05
N LEU A 61 -18.25 -9.16 -14.20
CA LEU A 61 -17.37 -8.09 -13.78
C LEU A 61 -16.25 -7.87 -14.79
N ASP A 62 -15.72 -8.94 -15.39
CA ASP A 62 -14.71 -8.84 -16.45
C ASP A 62 -15.24 -8.09 -17.69
N ASN A 63 -16.49 -8.34 -18.07
CA ASN A 63 -17.14 -7.65 -19.21
C ASN A 63 -17.36 -6.15 -18.99
N GLU A 64 -17.46 -5.70 -17.73
CA GLU A 64 -17.57 -4.29 -17.38
C GLU A 64 -16.19 -3.64 -17.23
N ASN A 65 -15.21 -4.35 -16.65
CA ASN A 65 -13.84 -3.89 -16.47
C ASN A 65 -13.06 -3.74 -17.80
N ASP A 66 -13.31 -4.58 -18.80
CA ASP A 66 -12.69 -4.44 -20.13
C ASP A 66 -13.17 -3.18 -20.89
N LYS A 67 -14.35 -2.66 -20.55
CA LYS A 67 -14.89 -1.41 -21.13
C LYS A 67 -14.28 -0.17 -20.48
N THR A 68 -13.92 -0.24 -19.20
CA THR A 68 -13.29 0.86 -18.44
C THR A 68 -11.78 0.91 -18.68
N ASN A 69 -11.09 -0.24 -18.72
CA ASN A 69 -9.62 -0.31 -18.86
C ASN A 69 -9.09 0.16 -20.24
N ARG A 70 -9.92 0.21 -21.29
CA ARG A 70 -9.53 0.81 -22.59
C ARG A 70 -9.33 2.33 -22.55
N LYS A 71 -9.62 3.01 -21.44
CA LYS A 71 -9.51 4.48 -21.29
C LYS A 71 -8.34 4.95 -20.43
N THR A 72 -7.66 4.05 -19.72
CA THR A 72 -6.63 4.38 -18.73
C THR A 72 -5.37 3.59 -19.05
N ASN A 73 -4.50 4.14 -19.90
CA ASN A 73 -3.10 3.75 -19.96
C ASN A 73 -2.29 4.88 -20.60
N ASP A 74 -1.72 5.73 -19.73
CA ASP A 74 -0.57 6.64 -19.94
C ASP A 74 -0.40 7.65 -18.76
N HIS A 75 -1.27 7.63 -17.75
CA HIS A 75 -1.31 8.65 -16.69
C HIS A 75 -0.61 8.26 -15.36
N GLU A 76 -0.31 6.98 -15.13
CA GLU A 76 -0.08 6.45 -13.77
C GLU A 76 1.23 6.90 -13.09
N ILE A 77 2.27 7.26 -13.85
CA ILE A 77 3.55 7.72 -13.27
C ILE A 77 3.46 9.21 -12.87
N ARG A 78 2.67 10.02 -13.59
CA ARG A 78 2.50 11.45 -13.27
C ARG A 78 1.52 11.68 -12.14
N GLU A 79 0.51 10.82 -11.99
CA GLU A 79 -0.53 10.96 -10.96
C GLU A 79 -0.07 10.50 -9.56
N ALA A 80 0.82 9.50 -9.48
CA ALA A 80 1.36 9.03 -8.20
C ALA A 80 2.26 10.08 -7.49
N VAL A 81 2.83 11.02 -8.24
CA VAL A 81 3.63 12.13 -7.70
C VAL A 81 2.75 13.35 -7.38
N SER A 82 1.57 13.49 -8.01
CA SER A 82 0.67 14.63 -7.82
C SER A 82 -0.43 14.40 -6.79
N ASN A 83 -0.84 13.16 -6.52
CA ASN A 83 -1.93 12.84 -5.60
C ASN A 83 -1.39 12.33 -4.26
N PHE A 84 -0.69 13.19 -3.53
CA PHE A 84 -0.69 13.08 -2.06
C PHE A 84 -2.09 13.49 -1.61
N GLU A 85 -2.97 12.52 -1.43
CA GLU A 85 -4.33 12.80 -0.97
C GLU A 85 -4.27 13.50 0.39
N CYS A 86 -5.03 14.59 0.50
CA CYS A 86 -5.26 15.28 1.77
C CYS A 86 -5.71 14.28 2.83
N LEU A 87 -5.35 14.52 4.09
CA LEU A 87 -5.86 13.75 5.22
C LEU A 87 -7.36 13.56 5.11
N GLY A 88 -7.80 12.30 5.24
CA GLY A 88 -9.21 11.96 5.34
C GLY A 88 -9.88 12.76 6.47
N PRO A 89 -11.20 13.01 6.39
CA PRO A 89 -11.90 13.80 7.38
C PRO A 89 -11.68 13.24 8.79
N VAL A 90 -11.37 14.12 9.74
CA VAL A 90 -11.34 13.75 11.16
C VAL A 90 -12.78 13.42 11.56
N PRO A 91 -13.10 12.18 12.01
CA PRO A 91 -14.46 11.80 12.36
C PRO A 91 -14.98 12.70 13.49
N THR A 92 -16.12 13.36 13.27
CA THR A 92 -16.88 13.99 14.34
C THR A 92 -17.59 12.91 15.12
N ARG A 93 -17.25 12.67 16.40
CA ARG A 93 -18.09 11.83 17.26
C ARG A 93 -19.40 12.59 17.51
N LYS A 94 -20.51 12.13 16.92
CA LYS A 94 -21.87 12.55 17.28
C LYS A 94 -22.58 11.41 18.01
N PRO A 95 -23.44 11.72 19.00
CA PRO A 95 -24.33 10.73 19.60
C PRO A 95 -25.49 10.42 18.65
N GLU A 96 -25.58 9.15 18.24
CA GLU A 96 -26.75 8.40 17.72
C GLU A 96 -27.50 8.88 16.45
N ASP A 97 -27.92 7.88 15.67
CA ASP A 97 -28.51 7.84 14.31
C ASP A 97 -29.64 8.83 13.96
N ARG A 98 -29.73 9.22 12.67
CA ARG A 98 -30.88 8.95 11.77
C ARG A 98 -30.72 9.50 10.35
N ASP A 99 -31.34 8.75 9.45
CA ASP A 99 -31.28 8.68 8.00
C ASP A 99 -31.93 9.85 7.20
N SER A 100 -31.68 9.84 5.89
CA SER A 100 -32.50 10.30 4.73
C SER A 100 -32.08 11.53 3.85
N SER A 101 -31.74 11.17 2.60
CA SER A 101 -32.07 11.75 1.27
C SER A 101 -31.71 13.19 0.87
N ASP A 102 -30.82 13.38 -0.12
CA ASP A 102 -31.15 13.60 -1.56
C ASP A 102 -29.96 14.19 -2.38
N LYS A 103 -29.82 13.72 -3.64
CA LYS A 103 -28.89 14.16 -4.72
C LYS A 103 -29.58 15.20 -5.64
N PRO A 104 -29.02 15.70 -6.79
CA PRO A 104 -27.64 15.72 -7.34
C PRO A 104 -27.19 17.09 -7.89
N PHE A 105 -25.93 17.25 -8.36
CA PHE A 105 -25.59 18.23 -9.42
C PHE A 105 -24.44 17.75 -10.32
N THR A 106 -24.59 18.01 -11.62
CA THR A 106 -23.80 17.53 -12.79
C THR A 106 -22.98 18.67 -13.39
N LEU A 107 -21.83 18.41 -14.03
CA LEU A 107 -21.28 19.21 -15.15
C LEU A 107 -20.26 18.41 -16.00
N PRO A 108 -19.98 18.84 -17.25
CA PRO A 108 -19.77 17.96 -18.41
C PRO A 108 -18.32 17.81 -18.90
N SER A 109 -18.17 16.78 -19.73
CA SER A 109 -17.02 16.35 -20.52
C SER A 109 -16.49 17.38 -21.52
N THR A 110 -15.21 17.28 -21.88
CA THR A 110 -14.69 17.75 -23.18
C THR A 110 -13.65 16.77 -23.72
N THR A 111 -13.86 16.38 -24.98
CA THR A 111 -13.17 15.37 -25.81
C THR A 111 -12.15 16.00 -26.75
N ILE A 112 -10.97 15.38 -26.96
CA ILE A 112 -10.15 15.43 -28.21
C ILE A 112 -9.27 14.13 -28.28
N PRO A 113 -8.68 13.67 -29.41
CA PRO A 113 -8.86 12.32 -29.94
C PRO A 113 -7.56 11.46 -30.01
N THR A 114 -7.78 10.20 -30.38
CA THR A 114 -6.90 9.02 -30.59
C THR A 114 -5.80 9.12 -31.65
N ASP A 115 -4.67 8.39 -31.48
CA ASP A 115 -4.34 7.17 -32.27
C ASP A 115 -3.16 6.33 -31.69
N PRO A 116 -3.04 5.00 -31.95
CA PRO A 116 -2.31 4.04 -31.12
C PRO A 116 -1.10 3.34 -31.80
N SER A 117 -0.21 2.70 -31.01
CA SER A 117 0.38 1.39 -31.38
C SER A 117 1.15 0.69 -30.23
N MET A 118 1.00 -0.65 -30.21
CA MET A 118 1.75 -1.75 -29.53
C MET A 118 1.25 -2.28 -28.17
N PRO A 119 1.31 -3.62 -27.94
CA PRO A 119 0.59 -4.30 -26.85
C PRO A 119 1.46 -4.47 -25.60
N THR A 120 1.01 -3.90 -24.47
CA THR A 120 1.58 -4.11 -23.14
C THR A 120 0.64 -5.00 -22.33
N ALA A 121 1.17 -6.02 -21.65
CA ALA A 121 0.39 -6.86 -20.74
C ALA A 121 -0.24 -5.98 -19.64
N VAL A 122 -1.57 -6.02 -19.55
CA VAL A 122 -2.36 -5.17 -18.65
C VAL A 122 -2.29 -5.73 -17.23
N LEU A 123 -1.54 -5.06 -16.33
CA LEU A 123 -1.68 -5.28 -14.89
C LEU A 123 -2.94 -4.55 -14.40
N ARG A 124 -3.89 -5.29 -13.81
CA ARG A 124 -5.10 -4.72 -13.19
C ARG A 124 -4.67 -3.87 -11.97
N THR A 125 -5.10 -2.61 -11.90
CA THR A 125 -5.00 -1.78 -10.69
C THR A 125 -6.11 -2.16 -9.73
N PRO A 126 -5.83 -2.79 -8.58
CA PRO A 126 -6.86 -3.02 -7.59
C PRO A 126 -7.32 -1.67 -7.00
N PRO A 127 -8.63 -1.41 -6.88
CA PRO A 127 -9.11 -0.26 -6.12
C PRO A 127 -8.64 -0.40 -4.67
N THR A 128 -8.12 0.68 -4.08
CA THR A 128 -7.79 0.72 -2.65
C THR A 128 -9.08 0.56 -1.84
N LEU A 129 -9.42 -0.67 -1.47
CA LEU A 129 -10.68 -1.04 -0.79
C LEU A 129 -10.78 -0.57 0.66
N GLN A 130 -9.89 0.32 1.12
CA GLN A 130 -9.98 0.84 2.48
C GLN A 130 -11.20 1.76 2.70
N THR A 131 -11.97 2.09 1.65
CA THR A 131 -13.10 3.05 1.72
C THR A 131 -14.35 2.71 0.91
N ILE A 132 -14.48 1.53 0.28
CA ILE A 132 -15.72 1.19 -0.44
C ILE A 132 -16.69 0.45 0.48
N SER A 133 -17.79 1.11 0.83
CA SER A 133 -18.92 0.46 1.47
C SER A 133 -19.47 -0.60 0.52
N THR A 134 -19.72 -1.83 0.98
CA THR A 134 -20.19 -2.95 0.12
C THR A 134 -21.38 -2.58 -0.75
N ASN A 135 -22.18 -1.61 -0.32
CA ASN A 135 -23.39 -1.13 -0.99
C ASN A 135 -23.13 -0.41 -2.32
N ASP A 136 -21.91 0.08 -2.59
CA ASP A 136 -21.58 0.83 -3.82
C ASP A 136 -21.07 -0.06 -4.96
N LEU A 137 -20.87 -1.37 -4.72
CA LEU A 137 -20.39 -2.32 -5.72
C LEU A 137 -21.52 -2.93 -6.56
N PRO A 138 -21.25 -3.38 -7.80
CA PRO A 138 -22.20 -4.20 -8.57
C PRO A 138 -22.67 -5.42 -7.77
N LEU A 139 -23.93 -5.81 -7.91
CA LEU A 139 -24.54 -6.88 -7.12
C LEU A 139 -23.73 -8.19 -7.10
N ASN A 140 -23.12 -8.57 -8.23
CA ASN A 140 -22.27 -9.76 -8.29
C ASN A 140 -20.95 -9.60 -7.54
N ALA A 141 -20.34 -8.42 -7.58
CA ALA A 141 -19.15 -8.12 -6.76
C ALA A 141 -19.48 -8.18 -5.27
N GLN A 142 -20.67 -7.67 -4.85
CA GLN A 142 -21.13 -7.80 -3.47
C GLN A 142 -21.24 -9.27 -3.03
N LYS A 143 -21.84 -10.12 -3.88
CA LYS A 143 -21.97 -11.57 -3.61
C LYS A 143 -20.60 -12.24 -3.48
N ILE A 144 -19.65 -11.94 -4.37
CA ILE A 144 -18.30 -12.49 -4.32
C ILE A 144 -17.58 -12.07 -3.05
N VAL A 145 -17.63 -10.77 -2.72
CA VAL A 145 -16.96 -10.22 -1.54
C VAL A 145 -17.55 -10.79 -0.25
N GLU A 146 -18.87 -10.88 -0.16
CA GLU A 146 -19.55 -11.43 1.03
C GLU A 146 -19.28 -12.93 1.19
N PHE A 147 -19.32 -13.68 0.10
CA PHE A 147 -18.96 -15.10 0.09
C PHE A 147 -17.50 -15.30 0.51
N ALA A 148 -16.57 -14.52 -0.05
CA ALA A 148 -15.14 -14.61 0.25
C ALA A 148 -14.83 -14.24 1.70
N ARG A 149 -15.54 -13.26 2.28
CA ARG A 149 -15.43 -12.91 3.71
C ARG A 149 -15.99 -14.01 4.61
N THR A 150 -17.16 -14.53 4.29
CA THR A 150 -17.83 -15.59 5.07
C THR A 150 -16.98 -16.86 5.12
N HIS A 151 -16.35 -17.22 4.00
CA HIS A 151 -15.56 -18.44 3.87
C HIS A 151 -14.06 -18.20 3.82
N ARG A 152 -13.55 -17.09 4.39
CA ARG A 152 -12.14 -16.68 4.31
C ARG A 152 -11.16 -17.82 4.59
N THR A 153 -11.36 -18.57 5.66
CA THR A 153 -10.47 -19.67 6.07
C THR A 153 -10.39 -20.76 5.00
N VAL A 154 -11.55 -21.20 4.51
CA VAL A 154 -11.69 -22.25 3.50
C VAL A 154 -11.10 -21.79 2.17
N LEU A 155 -11.44 -20.57 1.75
CA LEU A 155 -10.95 -19.98 0.51
C LEU A 155 -9.42 -19.88 0.50
N ASN A 156 -8.82 -19.33 1.56
CA ASN A 156 -7.36 -19.23 1.64
C ASN A 156 -6.69 -20.61 1.68
N GLN A 157 -7.32 -21.62 2.29
CA GLN A 157 -6.82 -22.99 2.26
C GLN A 157 -6.79 -23.57 0.83
N ILE A 158 -7.86 -23.35 0.05
CA ILE A 158 -7.92 -23.74 -1.36
C ILE A 158 -6.82 -23.03 -2.15
N LEU A 159 -6.63 -21.72 -1.95
CA LEU A 159 -5.63 -20.92 -2.66
C LEU A 159 -4.18 -21.32 -2.32
N ARG A 160 -3.91 -21.75 -1.08
CA ARG A 160 -2.60 -22.30 -0.68
C ARG A 160 -2.25 -23.56 -1.46
N GLN A 161 -3.23 -24.46 -1.61
CA GLN A 161 -3.07 -25.77 -2.26
C GLN A 161 -3.20 -25.70 -3.79
N SER A 162 -3.80 -24.63 -4.32
CA SER A 162 -3.89 -24.42 -5.77
C SER A 162 -2.49 -24.30 -6.40
N THR A 163 -2.32 -25.05 -7.48
CA THR A 163 -1.15 -24.99 -8.37
C THR A 163 -1.31 -23.94 -9.47
N GLN A 164 -2.52 -23.42 -9.68
CA GLN A 164 -2.78 -22.37 -10.65
C GLN A 164 -2.44 -20.99 -10.07
N HIS A 165 -1.95 -20.10 -10.94
CA HIS A 165 -1.69 -18.71 -10.58
C HIS A 165 -3.00 -17.96 -10.37
N LEU A 166 -3.05 -17.10 -9.35
CA LEU A 166 -4.26 -16.37 -8.98
C LEU A 166 -4.77 -15.52 -10.16
N SER A 167 -3.88 -14.93 -10.96
CA SER A 167 -4.19 -14.10 -12.14
C SER A 167 -4.83 -14.86 -13.29
N GLU A 168 -4.59 -16.16 -13.42
CA GLU A 168 -5.05 -16.99 -14.54
C GLU A 168 -6.14 -17.98 -14.14
N GLY A 169 -6.43 -18.07 -12.84
CA GLY A 169 -7.37 -19.01 -12.26
C GLY A 169 -8.80 -18.49 -12.14
N PRO A 170 -9.72 -19.36 -11.66
CA PRO A 170 -11.11 -19.00 -11.40
C PRO A 170 -11.26 -17.91 -10.34
N PHE A 171 -10.23 -17.69 -9.52
CA PHE A 171 -10.21 -16.75 -8.41
C PHE A 171 -9.60 -15.38 -8.75
N HIS A 172 -9.24 -15.10 -10.00
CA HIS A 172 -8.52 -13.87 -10.37
C HIS A 172 -9.22 -12.57 -9.95
N ILE A 173 -10.55 -12.57 -9.85
CA ILE A 173 -11.33 -11.43 -9.35
C ILE A 173 -10.95 -11.03 -7.91
N LEU A 174 -10.41 -11.96 -7.10
CA LEU A 174 -9.94 -11.67 -5.75
C LEU A 174 -8.72 -10.75 -5.70
N ILE A 175 -8.01 -10.56 -6.82
CA ILE A 175 -6.90 -9.59 -6.91
C ILE A 175 -7.43 -8.18 -6.65
N ASP A 176 -8.61 -7.86 -7.19
CA ASP A 176 -9.27 -6.57 -6.97
C ASP A 176 -9.73 -6.41 -5.52
N TYR A 177 -9.82 -7.51 -4.76
CA TYR A 177 -10.24 -7.60 -3.36
C TYR A 177 -9.18 -8.22 -2.45
N ALA A 178 -7.90 -7.95 -2.72
CA ALA A 178 -6.76 -8.60 -2.07
C ALA A 178 -6.86 -8.64 -0.53
N SER A 179 -7.39 -7.58 0.11
CA SER A 179 -7.62 -7.52 1.57
C SER A 179 -8.39 -8.70 2.20
N ILE A 180 -9.10 -9.50 1.41
CA ILE A 180 -9.82 -10.71 1.86
C ILE A 180 -8.90 -11.93 1.94
N LEU A 181 -7.77 -11.90 1.24
CA LEU A 181 -6.76 -12.94 1.23
C LEU A 181 -5.87 -12.84 2.47
N ASP A 182 -5.28 -13.96 2.85
CA ASP A 182 -4.25 -14.02 3.87
C ASP A 182 -2.90 -13.61 3.26
N PHE A 183 -2.05 -13.00 4.08
CA PHE A 183 -0.75 -12.44 3.67
C PHE A 183 0.13 -13.42 2.89
N ASP A 184 0.11 -14.72 3.23
CA ASP A 184 0.92 -15.72 2.55
C ASP A 184 0.43 -15.97 1.11
N VAL A 185 -0.88 -15.91 0.88
CA VAL A 185 -1.49 -16.00 -0.46
C VAL A 185 -1.18 -14.76 -1.29
N GLU A 186 -1.33 -13.57 -0.71
CA GLU A 186 -0.97 -12.29 -1.35
C GLU A 186 0.52 -12.28 -1.71
N ARG A 187 1.39 -12.70 -0.79
CA ARG A 187 2.83 -12.79 -1.02
C ARG A 187 3.16 -13.79 -2.12
N LYS A 188 2.51 -14.96 -2.17
CA LYS A 188 2.70 -15.95 -3.25
C LYS A 188 2.33 -15.36 -4.60
N TYR A 189 1.19 -14.67 -4.68
CA TYR A 189 0.77 -13.96 -5.89
C TYR A 189 1.76 -12.86 -6.31
N PHE A 190 2.14 -11.99 -5.37
CA PHE A 190 3.10 -10.91 -5.58
C PHE A 190 4.43 -11.43 -6.14
N ARG A 191 4.96 -12.51 -5.55
CA ARG A 191 6.21 -13.12 -5.99
C ARG A 191 6.12 -13.65 -7.41
N HIS A 192 5.03 -14.35 -7.73
CA HIS A 192 4.79 -14.84 -9.07
C HIS A 192 4.73 -13.70 -10.11
N GLU A 193 4.02 -12.61 -9.80
CA GLU A 193 3.94 -11.47 -10.71
C GLU A 193 5.30 -10.77 -10.88
N LEU A 194 6.10 -10.65 -9.82
CA LEU A 194 7.48 -10.15 -9.93
C LEU A 194 8.36 -11.06 -10.80
N ASP A 195 8.21 -12.37 -10.71
CA ASP A 195 8.99 -13.30 -11.53
C ASP A 195 8.56 -13.23 -13.00
N ARG A 196 7.28 -12.98 -13.29
CA ARG A 196 6.80 -12.68 -14.65
C ARG A 196 7.46 -11.42 -15.22
N LEU A 197 7.67 -10.40 -14.40
CA LEU A 197 8.43 -9.20 -14.78
C LEU A 197 9.92 -9.50 -15.05
N LYS A 198 10.43 -10.66 -14.58
CA LYS A 198 11.80 -11.12 -14.81
C LYS A 198 11.96 -12.05 -16.02
N GLU A 199 10.89 -12.66 -16.55
CA GLU A 199 10.98 -13.69 -17.60
C GLU A 199 11.71 -13.24 -18.88
N ASN A 200 11.71 -11.94 -19.17
CA ASN A 200 12.39 -11.36 -20.32
C ASN A 200 13.82 -10.89 -20.04
N ILE A 201 14.31 -11.02 -18.80
CA ILE A 201 15.67 -10.63 -18.42
C ILE A 201 16.60 -11.79 -18.73
N ARG A 202 17.33 -11.66 -19.84
CA ARG A 202 18.43 -12.55 -20.20
C ARG A 202 19.72 -11.77 -20.06
N GLY A 203 20.62 -12.21 -19.17
CA GLY A 203 21.94 -11.59 -19.05
C GLY A 203 22.73 -12.10 -17.86
N GLU A 204 23.99 -11.69 -17.83
CA GLU A 204 24.94 -12.00 -16.76
C GLU A 204 24.63 -11.19 -15.49
N ASP A 205 25.20 -11.60 -14.36
CA ASP A 205 25.12 -10.86 -13.11
C ASP A 205 25.76 -9.47 -13.28
N LEU A 206 25.16 -8.44 -12.69
CA LEU A 206 25.70 -7.08 -12.71
C LEU A 206 26.71 -6.92 -11.57
N GLY A 207 27.99 -6.79 -11.92
CA GLY A 207 29.06 -6.49 -10.97
C GLY A 207 28.92 -5.11 -10.33
N VAL A 208 29.00 -5.04 -9.00
CA VAL A 208 28.95 -3.80 -8.21
C VAL A 208 30.19 -3.76 -7.30
N TYR A 209 31.12 -2.87 -7.62
CA TYR A 209 32.41 -2.75 -6.94
C TYR A 209 32.36 -1.62 -5.91
N VAL A 210 32.59 -1.93 -4.63
CA VAL A 210 32.40 -0.97 -3.53
C VAL A 210 33.46 -1.14 -2.43
N ARG A 211 33.81 -0.04 -1.76
CA ARG A 211 34.63 -0.07 -0.55
C ARG A 211 33.73 -0.08 0.68
N ARG A 212 34.05 -0.89 1.68
CA ARG A 212 33.26 -0.97 2.93
C ARG A 212 33.08 0.39 3.61
N ASP A 213 34.15 1.17 3.69
CA ASP A 213 34.15 2.48 4.36
C ASP A 213 33.35 3.55 3.60
N HIS A 214 33.06 3.35 2.32
CA HIS A 214 32.35 4.30 1.45
C HIS A 214 31.19 3.62 0.72
N ILE A 215 30.55 2.65 1.38
CA ILE A 215 29.58 1.76 0.74
C ILE A 215 28.41 2.54 0.13
N PHE A 216 27.96 3.61 0.78
CA PHE A 216 26.82 4.39 0.31
C PHE A 216 27.16 5.19 -0.94
N GLU A 217 28.27 5.94 -0.93
CA GLU A 217 28.66 6.77 -2.06
C GLU A 217 29.12 5.94 -3.26
N ASP A 218 29.86 4.86 -3.03
CA ASP A 218 30.30 3.97 -4.11
C ASP A 218 29.11 3.25 -4.74
N SER A 219 28.18 2.71 -3.94
CA SER A 219 26.95 2.09 -4.45
C SER A 219 26.09 3.09 -5.23
N TYR A 220 25.92 4.31 -4.70
CA TYR A 220 25.20 5.35 -5.40
C TYR A 220 25.87 5.70 -6.73
N ARG A 221 27.21 5.85 -6.77
CA ARG A 221 27.95 6.17 -7.99
C ARG A 221 27.81 5.07 -9.05
N GLU A 222 27.90 3.80 -8.65
CA GLU A 222 27.83 2.64 -9.55
C GLU A 222 26.42 2.41 -10.11
N LEU A 223 25.38 2.60 -9.28
CA LEU A 223 24.02 2.15 -9.60
C LEU A 223 23.05 3.26 -9.99
N SER A 224 23.25 4.51 -9.54
CA SER A 224 22.28 5.59 -9.76
C SER A 224 22.01 5.91 -11.24
N ARG A 225 23.02 5.72 -12.09
CA ARG A 225 22.95 5.99 -13.54
C ARG A 225 22.62 4.76 -14.39
N ARG A 226 22.49 3.58 -13.77
CA ARG A 226 22.13 2.34 -14.47
C ARG A 226 20.68 2.38 -14.94
N SER A 227 20.40 1.67 -16.03
CA SER A 227 19.06 1.57 -16.60
C SER A 227 18.15 0.74 -15.69
N LEU A 228 16.83 0.88 -15.83
CA LEU A 228 15.90 0.05 -15.05
C LEU A 228 16.01 -1.44 -15.40
N GLU A 229 16.45 -1.77 -16.60
CA GLU A 229 16.73 -3.16 -17.01
C GLU A 229 17.92 -3.72 -16.22
N ASP A 230 19.03 -2.96 -16.13
CA ASP A 230 20.21 -3.32 -15.31
C ASP A 230 19.83 -3.62 -13.86
N TRP A 231 18.95 -2.81 -13.27
CA TRP A 231 18.48 -2.97 -11.90
C TRP A 231 17.68 -4.26 -11.66
N LYS A 232 17.11 -4.86 -12.71
CA LYS A 232 16.41 -6.14 -12.57
C LYS A 232 17.36 -7.35 -12.63
N HIS A 233 18.59 -7.19 -13.12
CA HIS A 233 19.60 -8.25 -13.05
C HIS A 233 20.01 -8.56 -11.60
N ARG A 234 20.52 -9.76 -11.36
CA ARG A 234 21.11 -10.11 -10.07
C ARG A 234 22.41 -9.32 -9.87
N PHE A 235 22.58 -8.73 -8.69
CA PHE A 235 23.80 -8.00 -8.36
C PHE A 235 24.86 -8.96 -7.83
N TYR A 236 26.08 -8.83 -8.35
CA TYR A 236 27.27 -9.50 -7.86
C TYR A 236 28.15 -8.45 -7.17
N ILE A 237 28.12 -8.43 -5.85
CA ILE A 237 28.85 -7.44 -5.07
C ILE A 237 30.31 -7.88 -4.91
N VAL A 238 31.23 -6.94 -5.15
CA VAL A 238 32.67 -7.13 -4.93
C VAL A 238 33.15 -6.04 -3.98
N PHE A 239 33.57 -6.44 -2.79
CA PHE A 239 34.27 -5.54 -1.88
C PHE A 239 35.75 -5.46 -2.28
N ASP A 240 36.31 -4.24 -2.31
CA ASP A 240 37.72 -4.04 -2.62
C ASP A 240 38.62 -4.88 -1.69
N ASP A 241 39.62 -5.55 -2.27
CA ASP A 241 40.64 -6.36 -1.60
C ASP A 241 40.12 -7.59 -0.79
N GLU A 242 38.92 -8.10 -1.09
CA GLU A 242 38.33 -9.23 -0.36
C GLU A 242 37.81 -10.36 -1.26
N GLU A 243 38.25 -11.59 -0.98
CA GLU A 243 37.58 -12.81 -1.46
C GLU A 243 36.48 -13.19 -0.45
N GLY A 244 35.24 -12.85 -0.79
CA GLY A 244 34.09 -13.27 0.02
C GLY A 244 33.73 -14.74 -0.25
N PRO A 245 33.32 -15.51 0.77
CA PRO A 245 33.15 -16.95 0.65
C PRO A 245 31.92 -17.36 -0.17
N ASP A 246 30.82 -16.58 -0.12
CA ASP A 246 29.56 -16.87 -0.82
C ASP A 246 28.88 -15.59 -1.33
N ALA A 247 28.50 -15.55 -2.62
CA ALA A 247 27.94 -14.36 -3.29
C ALA A 247 26.62 -13.86 -2.64
N ASP A 248 25.82 -14.77 -2.10
CA ASP A 248 24.53 -14.46 -1.50
C ASP A 248 24.65 -13.78 -0.13
N ASP A 249 25.68 -14.15 0.64
CA ASP A 249 25.99 -13.55 1.95
C ASP A 249 26.56 -12.15 1.77
N ILE A 250 27.45 -11.96 0.78
CA ILE A 250 28.00 -10.63 0.44
C ILE A 250 26.88 -9.69 -0.02
N LEU A 251 25.92 -10.17 -0.81
CA LEU A 251 24.77 -9.38 -1.22
C LEU A 251 23.90 -8.98 -0.03
N HIS A 252 23.67 -9.90 0.92
CA HIS A 252 22.92 -9.59 2.13
C HIS A 252 23.65 -8.60 3.04
N GLU A 253 24.96 -8.76 3.21
CA GLU A 253 25.83 -7.82 3.92
C GLU A 253 25.77 -6.43 3.28
N TRP A 254 25.86 -6.36 1.95
CA TRP A 254 25.77 -5.11 1.20
C TRP A 254 24.46 -4.38 1.44
N TYR A 255 23.31 -5.06 1.36
CA TYR A 255 22.01 -4.46 1.69
C TYR A 255 21.99 -3.93 3.12
N SER A 256 22.43 -4.73 4.09
CA SER A 256 22.45 -4.36 5.50
C SER A 256 23.33 -3.13 5.78
N LEU A 257 24.54 -3.10 5.23
CA LEU A 257 25.46 -1.98 5.39
C LEU A 257 24.96 -0.72 4.68
N LEU A 258 24.52 -0.84 3.42
CA LEU A 258 24.04 0.28 2.61
C LEU A 258 22.80 0.94 3.24
N LEU A 259 21.84 0.13 3.66
CA LEU A 259 20.61 0.63 4.27
C LEU A 259 20.86 1.15 5.68
N ARG A 260 21.86 0.64 6.41
CA ARG A 260 22.28 1.26 7.67
C ARG A 260 22.89 2.66 7.45
N SER A 261 23.64 2.86 6.38
CA SER A 261 24.22 4.16 6.04
C SER A 261 23.15 5.23 5.77
N MET A 262 21.92 4.87 5.40
CA MET A 262 20.86 5.89 5.19
C MET A 262 20.43 6.59 6.48
N PHE A 263 20.76 6.01 7.64
CA PHE A 263 20.54 6.58 8.96
C PHE A 263 21.75 7.34 9.49
N ASP A 264 22.84 7.42 8.72
CA ASP A 264 23.99 8.20 9.11
C ASP A 264 23.61 9.69 9.16
N PRO A 265 23.80 10.37 10.32
CA PRO A 265 23.52 11.79 10.46
C PRO A 265 24.24 12.67 9.43
N VAL A 266 25.36 12.20 8.86
CA VAL A 266 26.12 12.91 7.82
C VAL A 266 25.28 13.14 6.56
N TYR A 267 24.45 12.18 6.16
CA TYR A 267 23.58 12.36 4.97
C TYR A 267 22.28 13.11 5.30
N ALA A 268 21.90 13.15 6.58
CA ALA A 268 20.71 13.80 7.11
C ALA A 268 19.40 13.36 6.42
N LEU A 269 19.31 12.11 5.96
CA LEU A 269 18.17 11.60 5.17
C LEU A 269 17.03 11.11 6.05
N PHE A 270 17.30 10.21 6.99
CA PHE A 270 16.32 9.65 7.91
C PHE A 270 16.72 9.93 9.36
N MET A 271 15.73 9.94 10.24
CA MET A 271 15.89 10.10 11.67
C MET A 271 15.21 8.94 12.42
N ILE A 272 15.78 8.56 13.56
CA ILE A 272 15.15 7.62 14.48
C ILE A 272 13.94 8.32 15.12
N ASN A 273 12.83 7.59 15.21
CA ASN A 273 11.66 8.05 15.92
C ASN A 273 11.98 8.16 17.42
N PRO A 274 11.84 9.35 18.03
CA PRO A 274 12.22 9.57 19.42
C PRO A 274 11.37 8.77 20.42
N ASP A 275 10.13 8.39 20.06
CA ASP A 275 9.20 7.75 21.00
C ASP A 275 9.45 6.25 21.15
N ASP A 276 9.72 5.54 20.05
CA ASP A 276 9.92 4.08 20.06
C ASP A 276 11.39 3.65 19.90
N GLY A 277 12.28 4.58 19.54
CA GLY A 277 13.72 4.34 19.37
C GLY A 277 14.10 3.28 18.32
N SER A 278 13.14 2.80 17.52
CA SER A 278 13.30 1.60 16.68
C SER A 278 12.70 1.75 15.28
N THR A 279 11.84 2.74 15.05
CA THR A 279 11.36 3.09 13.72
C THR A 279 12.05 4.32 13.17
N TYR A 280 12.02 4.45 11.85
CA TYR A 280 12.67 5.54 11.13
C TYR A 280 11.67 6.39 10.34
N LEU A 281 11.97 7.68 10.27
CA LEU A 281 11.18 8.72 9.61
C LEU A 281 12.08 9.49 8.63
N PRO A 282 11.57 9.94 7.47
CA PRO A 282 12.28 10.88 6.64
C PRO A 282 12.54 12.17 7.43
N ASN A 283 13.77 12.69 7.37
CA ASN A 283 14.14 13.93 8.02
C ASN A 283 13.55 15.13 7.23
N PRO A 284 12.66 15.95 7.82
CA PRO A 284 12.15 17.17 7.19
C PRO A 284 13.25 18.16 6.81
N LEU A 285 14.36 18.14 7.57
CA LEU A 285 15.51 19.01 7.35
C LEU A 285 16.54 18.43 6.37
N SER A 286 16.23 17.34 5.68
CA SER A 286 17.14 16.70 4.71
C SER A 286 17.58 17.62 3.57
N HIS A 287 16.87 18.72 3.32
CA HIS A 287 17.25 19.74 2.34
C HIS A 287 18.60 20.44 2.65
N CYS A 288 19.15 20.27 3.86
CA CYS A 288 20.55 20.68 4.14
C CYS A 288 21.57 19.93 3.26
N ASN A 289 21.21 18.74 2.78
CA ASN A 289 21.97 17.98 1.81
C ASN A 289 21.45 18.27 0.40
N VAL A 290 22.28 18.89 -0.44
CA VAL A 290 21.91 19.27 -1.82
C VAL A 290 21.50 18.09 -2.70
N ASN A 291 21.97 16.88 -2.39
CA ASN A 291 21.67 15.66 -3.13
C ASN A 291 20.55 14.83 -2.49
N HIS A 292 19.85 15.35 -1.47
CA HIS A 292 18.88 14.58 -0.69
C HIS A 292 17.82 13.91 -1.57
N SER A 293 17.24 14.64 -2.53
CA SER A 293 16.22 14.11 -3.44
C SER A 293 16.73 12.92 -4.25
N GLN A 294 17.94 13.01 -4.81
CA GLN A 294 18.55 11.90 -5.56
C GLN A 294 18.88 10.71 -4.65
N TYR A 295 19.31 10.95 -3.41
CA TYR A 295 19.55 9.89 -2.45
C TYR A 295 18.26 9.20 -2.00
N PHE A 296 17.17 9.93 -1.74
CA PHE A 296 15.86 9.32 -1.47
C PHE A 296 15.39 8.44 -2.63
N LYS A 297 15.56 8.91 -3.87
CA LYS A 297 15.25 8.11 -5.07
C LYS A 297 16.09 6.85 -5.17
N PHE A 298 17.39 6.96 -4.90
CA PHE A 298 18.27 5.80 -4.88
C PHE A 298 17.86 4.80 -3.80
N ILE A 299 17.60 5.26 -2.57
CA ILE A 299 17.15 4.42 -1.45
C ILE A 299 15.83 3.72 -1.76
N GLY A 300 14.84 4.46 -2.30
CA GLY A 300 13.56 3.89 -2.71
C GLY A 300 13.75 2.76 -3.73
N ARG A 301 14.64 2.96 -4.70
CA ARG A 301 14.98 1.92 -5.69
C ARG A 301 15.73 0.74 -5.07
N THR A 302 16.69 0.98 -4.17
CA THR A 302 17.43 -0.07 -3.45
C THR A 302 16.51 -0.92 -2.58
N ILE A 303 15.55 -0.32 -1.89
CA ILE A 303 14.57 -1.07 -1.08
C ILE A 303 13.63 -1.87 -1.98
N ALA A 304 13.14 -1.28 -3.08
CA ALA A 304 12.37 -2.03 -4.06
C ALA A 304 13.19 -3.20 -4.64
N LYS A 305 14.50 -3.02 -4.84
CA LYS A 305 15.43 -4.04 -5.31
C LYS A 305 15.62 -5.16 -4.27
N ALA A 306 15.75 -4.84 -2.98
CA ALA A 306 15.75 -5.85 -1.92
C ALA A 306 14.47 -6.69 -1.93
N ILE A 307 13.31 -6.05 -2.04
CA ILE A 307 12.02 -6.75 -2.18
C ILE A 307 12.02 -7.60 -3.44
N PHE A 308 12.46 -7.08 -4.59
CA PHE A 308 12.52 -7.78 -5.88
C PHE A 308 13.39 -9.05 -5.83
N ASP A 309 14.50 -8.99 -5.10
CA ASP A 309 15.45 -10.08 -4.88
C ASP A 309 15.05 -11.04 -3.75
N ASN A 310 13.92 -10.78 -3.08
CA ASN A 310 13.47 -11.53 -1.91
C ASN A 310 14.49 -11.54 -0.76
N LYS A 311 15.14 -10.39 -0.53
CA LYS A 311 16.04 -10.15 0.60
C LYS A 311 15.34 -9.26 1.62
N TYR A 312 15.43 -9.65 2.89
CA TYR A 312 14.86 -8.87 3.99
C TYR A 312 15.80 -7.73 4.40
N ILE A 313 15.22 -6.68 4.97
CA ILE A 313 15.94 -5.52 5.47
C ILE A 313 15.75 -5.39 6.98
N ASP A 314 16.83 -5.09 7.69
CA ASP A 314 16.87 -5.07 9.15
C ASP A 314 16.60 -3.68 9.74
N PHE A 315 15.49 -3.07 9.32
CA PHE A 315 14.97 -1.84 9.93
C PHE A 315 13.46 -1.70 9.64
N CYS A 316 12.80 -0.81 10.38
CA CYS A 316 11.38 -0.53 10.23
C CYS A 316 11.13 0.96 10.02
N PHE A 317 10.23 1.31 9.09
CA PHE A 317 9.71 2.68 9.01
C PHE A 317 8.55 2.88 9.98
N ALA A 318 8.20 4.14 10.26
CA ALA A 318 6.93 4.44 10.91
C ALA A 318 5.74 4.05 10.03
N ARG A 319 4.59 3.76 10.66
CA ARG A 319 3.37 3.28 9.98
C ARG A 319 2.91 4.22 8.85
N SER A 320 2.99 5.53 9.08
CA SER A 320 2.64 6.57 8.10
C SER A 320 3.44 6.44 6.80
N PHE A 321 4.71 6.04 6.87
CA PHE A 321 5.55 5.93 5.69
C PHE A 321 5.18 4.72 4.82
N TYR A 322 4.81 3.58 5.42
CA TYR A 322 4.26 2.45 4.65
C TYR A 322 2.96 2.82 3.94
N LYS A 323 2.10 3.63 4.57
CA LYS A 323 0.88 4.13 3.91
C LYS A 323 1.20 4.99 2.70
N HIS A 324 2.22 5.84 2.77
CA HIS A 324 2.70 6.60 1.61
C HIS A 324 3.16 5.70 0.47
N ILE A 325 3.89 4.61 0.76
CA ILE A 325 4.32 3.62 -0.24
C ILE A 325 3.13 2.91 -0.89
N LEU A 326 2.06 2.67 -0.14
CA LEU A 326 0.85 2.01 -0.65
C LEU A 326 -0.10 2.97 -1.36
N GLY A 327 0.14 4.29 -1.26
CA GLY A 327 -0.80 5.32 -1.74
C GLY A 327 -2.07 5.40 -0.90
N VAL A 328 -2.01 4.97 0.37
CA VAL A 328 -3.12 5.00 1.31
C VAL A 328 -3.12 6.34 2.07
N PRO A 329 -4.26 7.04 2.18
CA PRO A 329 -4.34 8.26 2.97
C PRO A 329 -3.96 8.04 4.44
N VAL A 330 -3.06 8.88 4.94
CA VAL A 330 -2.79 8.94 6.37
C VAL A 330 -3.99 9.55 7.11
N ARG A 331 -4.18 9.12 8.35
CA ARG A 331 -5.22 9.57 9.28
C ARG A 331 -4.56 10.24 10.47
N TYR A 332 -5.28 11.11 11.18
CA TYR A 332 -4.75 11.74 12.40
C TYR A 332 -4.30 10.72 13.47
N THR A 333 -4.88 9.51 13.47
CA THR A 333 -4.46 8.39 14.34
C THR A 333 -3.07 7.87 14.01
N ASP A 334 -2.57 8.06 12.78
CA ASP A 334 -1.21 7.65 12.41
C ASP A 334 -0.14 8.56 13.03
N MET A 335 -0.53 9.73 13.55
CA MET A 335 0.34 10.61 14.32
C MET A 335 0.90 9.91 15.56
N GLU A 336 0.15 8.95 16.14
CA GLU A 336 0.61 8.15 17.28
C GLU A 336 1.92 7.40 16.98
N SER A 337 2.13 6.98 15.72
CA SER A 337 3.34 6.29 15.30
C SER A 337 4.52 7.21 14.99
N ILE A 338 4.34 8.53 15.10
CA ILE A 338 5.35 9.56 14.79
C ILE A 338 5.70 10.34 16.06
N ASP A 339 4.66 10.74 16.80
CA ASP A 339 4.75 11.53 18.03
C ASP A 339 3.49 11.22 18.88
N ALA A 340 3.60 10.20 19.72
CA ALA A 340 2.56 9.70 20.61
C ALA A 340 2.14 10.75 21.64
N GLN A 341 3.07 11.59 22.11
CA GLN A 341 2.74 12.65 23.06
C GLN A 341 1.93 13.76 22.37
N PHE A 342 2.33 14.16 21.17
CA PHE A 342 1.58 15.12 20.37
C PHE A 342 0.21 14.59 19.97
N TYR A 343 0.12 13.31 19.59
CA TYR A 343 -1.15 12.65 19.33
C TYR A 343 -2.09 12.71 20.53
N LYS A 344 -1.61 12.39 21.75
CA LYS A 344 -2.41 12.54 22.98
C LYS A 344 -2.93 13.97 23.16
N ASN A 345 -2.09 14.97 22.90
CA ASN A 345 -2.51 16.37 22.98
C ASN A 345 -3.59 16.71 21.94
N LEU A 346 -3.51 16.16 20.72
CA LEU A 346 -4.56 16.33 19.70
C LEU A 346 -5.86 15.65 20.10
N ILE A 347 -5.81 14.46 20.71
CA ILE A 347 -7.01 13.79 21.25
C ILE A 347 -7.63 14.63 22.36
N MET A 348 -6.83 15.14 23.29
CA MET A 348 -7.32 16.03 24.34
C MET A 348 -7.97 17.29 23.74
N LEU A 349 -7.38 17.91 22.72
CA LEU A 349 -7.98 19.04 22.01
C LEU A 349 -9.35 18.69 21.42
N LEU A 350 -9.48 17.49 20.82
CA LEU A 350 -10.73 17.04 20.21
C LEU A 350 -11.81 16.72 21.25
N ASP A 351 -11.44 16.15 22.40
CA ASP A 351 -12.40 15.71 23.43
C ASP A 351 -12.87 16.84 24.35
N ASN A 352 -12.09 17.91 24.51
CA ASN A 352 -12.40 19.00 25.44
C ASN A 352 -13.04 20.23 24.74
N ASP A 353 -13.80 21.02 25.50
CA ASP A 353 -14.40 22.27 25.03
C ASP A 353 -13.35 23.40 25.02
N MET A 354 -13.13 24.00 23.85
CA MET A 354 -12.20 25.12 23.66
C MET A 354 -12.57 26.39 24.44
N ASN A 355 -13.83 26.56 24.85
CA ASN A 355 -14.25 27.70 25.67
C ASN A 355 -13.80 27.58 27.13
N GLU A 356 -13.70 26.34 27.63
CA GLU A 356 -13.20 26.05 28.98
C GLU A 356 -11.67 25.98 28.98
N TRP A 357 -11.10 25.46 27.89
CA TRP A 357 -9.68 25.43 27.63
C TRP A 357 -9.20 26.80 27.12
N ARG A 358 -8.89 27.74 28.04
CA ARG A 358 -8.27 29.03 27.70
C ARG A 358 -6.92 28.84 27.00
N SER A 359 -6.95 28.60 25.70
CA SER A 359 -5.80 28.33 24.86
C SER A 359 -5.68 29.42 23.81
N ASP A 360 -4.50 30.02 23.67
CA ASP A 360 -4.19 31.00 22.63
C ASP A 360 -3.80 30.31 21.31
N LEU A 361 -4.32 29.10 21.08
CA LEU A 361 -3.99 28.30 19.91
C LEU A 361 -4.54 28.96 18.65
N THR A 362 -3.67 29.15 17.66
CA THR A 362 -4.03 29.69 16.35
C THR A 362 -3.72 28.65 15.27
N PHE A 363 -4.13 28.90 14.03
CA PHE A 363 -3.78 28.04 12.89
C PHE A 363 -2.34 28.28 12.41
N SER A 364 -1.37 28.20 13.33
CA SER A 364 0.05 28.32 13.06
C SER A 364 0.88 27.35 13.89
N LEU A 365 2.08 27.01 13.41
CA LEU A 365 3.04 26.15 14.08
C LEU A 365 4.39 26.87 14.21
N ASP A 366 4.99 26.78 15.40
CA ASP A 366 6.37 27.20 15.61
C ASP A 366 7.33 26.09 15.16
N LEU A 367 8.12 26.39 14.13
CA LEU A 367 9.18 25.54 13.62
C LEU A 367 10.53 26.10 14.08
N CYS A 368 11.46 25.20 14.39
CA CYS A 368 12.86 25.54 14.65
C CYS A 368 13.73 24.84 13.60
N GLU A 369 14.15 25.58 12.58
CA GLU A 369 14.98 25.08 11.49
C GLU A 369 16.41 25.63 11.67
N PHE A 370 17.38 24.76 11.97
CA PHE A 370 18.78 25.14 12.20
C PHE A 370 18.98 26.25 13.24
N GLY A 371 18.15 26.26 14.29
CA GLY A 371 18.19 27.28 15.35
C GLY A 371 17.46 28.58 15.01
N ILE A 372 16.83 28.67 13.83
CA ILE A 372 16.00 29.81 13.42
C ILE A 372 14.54 29.47 13.70
N HIS A 373 13.90 30.30 14.52
CA HIS A 373 12.47 30.21 14.77
C HIS A 373 11.68 30.76 13.57
N LYS A 374 10.72 29.96 13.09
CA LYS A 374 9.85 30.29 11.97
C LYS A 374 8.43 29.93 12.34
N VAL A 375 7.49 30.85 12.10
CA VAL A 375 6.06 30.58 12.25
C VAL A 375 5.52 30.14 10.90
N LEU A 376 4.98 28.92 10.84
CA LEU A 376 4.30 28.40 9.67
C LEU A 376 2.79 28.57 9.85
N GLU A 377 2.14 29.32 8.96
CA GLU A 377 0.68 29.40 8.93
C GLU A 377 0.09 28.18 8.22
N LEU A 378 -0.82 27.46 8.88
CA LEU A 378 -1.46 26.24 8.36
C LEU A 378 -2.51 26.54 7.29
N LYS A 379 -3.02 27.76 7.27
CA LYS A 379 -3.96 28.30 6.28
C LYS A 379 -3.74 29.81 6.14
N PRO A 380 -4.24 30.47 5.08
CA PRO A 380 -4.05 31.90 4.89
C PRO A 380 -4.51 32.71 6.10
N ASN A 381 -3.64 33.59 6.61
CA ASN A 381 -3.83 34.37 7.85
C ASN A 381 -4.02 33.52 9.11
N GLY A 382 -3.45 32.31 9.12
CA GLY A 382 -3.65 31.31 10.17
C GLY A 382 -3.21 31.78 11.55
N ALA A 383 -2.17 32.61 11.64
CA ALA A 383 -1.71 33.18 12.92
C ALA A 383 -2.73 34.13 13.57
N SER A 384 -3.69 34.65 12.80
CA SER A 384 -4.77 35.52 13.31
C SER A 384 -6.09 34.78 13.55
N ILE A 385 -6.17 33.49 13.25
CA ILE A 385 -7.38 32.69 13.37
C ILE A 385 -7.27 31.81 14.62
N PRO A 386 -8.07 32.05 15.67
CA PRO A 386 -8.08 31.21 16.87
C PRO A 386 -8.74 29.86 16.58
N VAL A 387 -8.28 28.83 17.30
CA VAL A 387 -8.89 27.50 17.28
C VAL A 387 -10.12 27.49 18.21
N THR A 388 -11.28 27.14 17.66
CA THR A 388 -12.58 27.06 18.34
C THR A 388 -13.17 25.66 18.20
N ASN A 389 -14.27 25.37 18.91
CA ASN A 389 -14.91 24.05 18.80
C ASN A 389 -15.41 23.72 17.39
N GLU A 390 -15.81 24.74 16.63
CA GLU A 390 -16.31 24.59 15.26
C GLU A 390 -15.19 24.25 14.29
N ASN A 391 -13.95 24.69 14.56
CA ASN A 391 -12.82 24.58 13.64
C ASN A 391 -11.68 23.66 14.13
N LYS A 392 -11.72 23.14 15.36
CA LYS A 392 -10.65 22.28 15.91
C LYS A 392 -10.37 21.02 15.09
N HIS A 393 -11.39 20.45 14.46
CA HIS A 393 -11.22 19.31 13.54
C HIS A 393 -10.40 19.70 12.28
N GLU A 394 -10.61 20.91 11.76
CA GLU A 394 -9.82 21.46 10.65
C GLU A 394 -8.38 21.69 11.09
N TYR A 395 -8.17 22.25 12.29
CA TYR A 395 -6.84 22.47 12.86
C TYR A 395 -6.07 21.15 12.96
N VAL A 396 -6.66 20.12 13.59
CA VAL A 396 -6.04 18.79 13.72
C VAL A 396 -5.69 18.22 12.34
N ARG A 397 -6.61 18.33 11.37
CA ARG A 397 -6.36 17.86 9.99
C ARG A 397 -5.15 18.57 9.37
N LEU A 398 -5.08 19.90 9.44
CA LEU A 398 -3.99 20.67 8.82
C LEU A 398 -2.64 20.43 9.49
N VAL A 399 -2.59 20.39 10.83
CA VAL A 399 -1.38 20.08 11.59
C VAL A 399 -0.84 18.68 11.24
N CYS A 400 -1.74 17.70 11.21
CA CYS A 400 -1.39 16.33 10.82
C CYS A 400 -0.89 16.29 9.37
N GLN A 401 -1.44 17.12 8.48
CA GLN A 401 -1.05 17.17 7.08
C GLN A 401 0.38 17.70 6.95
N GLU A 402 0.67 18.77 7.67
CA GLU A 402 1.99 19.39 7.67
C GLU A 402 3.05 18.40 8.18
N LYS A 403 2.82 17.81 9.36
CA LYS A 403 3.78 16.93 10.03
C LYS A 403 3.99 15.58 9.33
N MET A 404 3.00 15.05 8.61
CA MET A 404 3.07 13.72 8.00
C MET A 404 3.26 13.71 6.49
N ILE A 405 2.93 14.82 5.81
CA ILE A 405 2.94 14.91 4.34
C ILE A 405 3.78 16.10 3.90
N ASP A 406 3.37 17.32 4.24
CA ASP A 406 3.87 18.51 3.54
C ASP A 406 5.35 18.79 3.83
N SER A 407 5.76 18.62 5.09
CA SER A 407 7.16 18.77 5.54
C SER A 407 8.14 17.76 4.93
N ILE A 408 7.64 16.65 4.37
CA ILE A 408 8.45 15.57 3.78
C ILE A 408 8.03 15.19 2.35
N ARG A 409 7.22 16.04 1.70
CA ARG A 409 6.58 15.73 0.41
C ARG A 409 7.59 15.46 -0.70
N GLN A 410 8.66 16.26 -0.77
CA GLN A 410 9.71 16.11 -1.79
C GLN A 410 10.50 14.81 -1.60
N GLN A 411 10.77 14.45 -0.34
CA GLN A 411 11.50 13.27 0.08
C GLN A 411 10.70 12.02 -0.27
N ILE A 412 9.41 11.98 0.10
CA ILE A 412 8.52 10.88 -0.25
C ILE A 412 8.38 10.77 -1.77
N GLY A 413 8.13 11.88 -2.48
CA GLY A 413 7.99 11.85 -3.93
C GLY A 413 9.21 11.26 -4.63
N SER A 414 10.41 11.66 -4.20
CA SER A 414 11.67 11.12 -4.74
C SER A 414 11.84 9.63 -4.42
N PHE A 415 11.54 9.23 -3.17
CA PHE A 415 11.58 7.83 -2.74
C PHE A 415 10.63 6.96 -3.56
N LEU A 416 9.37 7.38 -3.71
CA LEU A 416 8.35 6.65 -4.46
C LEU A 416 8.69 6.55 -5.94
N GLU A 417 9.27 7.60 -6.54
CA GLU A 417 9.77 7.53 -7.92
C GLU A 417 10.83 6.42 -8.07
N GLY A 418 11.75 6.29 -7.10
CA GLY A 418 12.72 5.21 -7.07
C GLY A 418 12.08 3.84 -6.87
N PHE A 419 11.19 3.73 -5.89
CA PHE A 419 10.55 2.48 -5.51
C PHE A 419 9.66 1.92 -6.62
N TYR A 420 8.76 2.76 -7.17
CA TYR A 420 7.84 2.37 -8.22
C TYR A 420 8.51 2.12 -9.58
N SER A 421 9.74 2.58 -9.76
CA SER A 421 10.50 2.29 -10.98
C SER A 421 10.85 0.81 -11.15
N LEU A 422 10.84 0.03 -10.06
CA LEU A 422 11.11 -1.41 -10.09
C LEU A 422 9.89 -2.26 -9.71
N ILE A 423 9.08 -1.82 -8.74
CA ILE A 423 7.87 -2.53 -8.30
C ILE A 423 6.65 -1.66 -8.63
N PRO A 424 5.76 -2.07 -9.56
CA PRO A 424 4.58 -1.30 -9.91
C PRO A 424 3.70 -0.97 -8.68
N LYS A 425 3.17 0.25 -8.62
CA LYS A 425 2.26 0.69 -7.54
C LYS A 425 1.05 -0.24 -7.42
N SER A 426 0.43 -0.60 -8.55
CA SER A 426 -0.71 -1.53 -8.62
C SER A 426 -0.42 -2.88 -7.96
N LEU A 427 0.82 -3.35 -8.06
CA LEU A 427 1.22 -4.65 -7.52
C LEU A 427 1.53 -4.58 -6.02
N ILE A 428 2.19 -3.52 -5.53
CA ILE A 428 2.49 -3.39 -4.10
C ILE A 428 1.26 -3.00 -3.27
N SER A 429 0.30 -2.29 -3.86
CA SER A 429 -0.93 -1.83 -3.19
C SER A 429 -1.92 -2.95 -2.82
N ILE A 430 -1.62 -4.22 -3.14
CA ILE A 430 -2.42 -5.36 -2.64
C ILE A 430 -2.27 -5.53 -1.13
N PHE A 431 -1.13 -5.15 -0.57
CA PHE A 431 -0.82 -5.29 0.84
C PHE A 431 -1.34 -4.10 1.65
N ASN A 432 -1.66 -4.34 2.92
CA ASN A 432 -1.81 -3.26 3.91
C ASN A 432 -0.47 -2.87 4.53
N GLU A 433 -0.47 -1.81 5.36
CA GLU A 433 0.77 -1.26 5.92
C GLU A 433 1.51 -2.23 6.87
N ARG A 434 0.81 -3.16 7.50
CA ARG A 434 1.41 -4.19 8.36
C ARG A 434 2.03 -5.30 7.53
N GLU A 435 1.34 -5.73 6.48
CA GLU A 435 1.82 -6.73 5.54
C GLU A 435 3.03 -6.23 4.75
N LEU A 436 3.04 -4.96 4.32
CA LEU A 436 4.21 -4.37 3.67
C LEU A 436 5.43 -4.37 4.59
N LYS A 437 5.24 -4.07 5.89
CA LYS A 437 6.30 -4.20 6.89
C LYS A 437 6.81 -5.65 6.96
N LEU A 438 5.92 -6.64 7.05
CA LEU A 438 6.30 -8.06 7.10
C LEU A 438 6.97 -8.54 5.80
N LEU A 439 6.56 -8.00 4.64
CA LEU A 439 7.17 -8.30 3.35
C LEU A 439 8.62 -7.83 3.30
N MET A 440 8.90 -6.66 3.89
CA MET A 440 10.23 -6.03 3.91
C MET A 440 11.15 -6.62 4.97
N SER A 441 10.67 -6.79 6.20
CA SER A 441 11.48 -7.22 7.36
C SER A 441 11.40 -8.72 7.65
N GLY A 442 10.48 -9.45 7.01
CA GLY A 442 10.23 -10.87 7.28
C GLY A 442 9.19 -11.11 8.38
N LEU A 443 8.80 -12.38 8.53
CA LEU A 443 7.90 -12.83 9.59
C LEU A 443 8.72 -13.17 10.84
N PRO A 444 8.53 -12.47 11.97
CA PRO A 444 9.23 -12.79 13.21
C PRO A 444 8.66 -14.08 13.81
N ASP A 445 9.53 -14.88 14.42
CA ASP A 445 9.09 -15.96 15.30
C ASP A 445 8.88 -15.38 16.71
N ILE A 446 7.65 -15.44 17.20
CA ILE A 446 7.26 -14.83 18.48
C ILE A 446 7.17 -15.92 19.54
N ASN A 447 8.06 -15.88 20.52
CA ASN A 447 8.00 -16.78 21.67
C ASN A 447 6.86 -16.40 22.61
N ILE A 448 5.76 -17.16 22.54
CA ILE A 448 4.54 -16.93 23.34
C ILE A 448 4.82 -17.09 24.85
N GLU A 449 5.72 -17.99 25.25
CA GLU A 449 6.04 -18.20 26.67
C GLU A 449 6.83 -17.02 27.25
N ASP A 450 7.74 -16.45 26.47
CA ASP A 450 8.46 -15.23 26.85
C ASP A 450 7.49 -14.04 26.96
N LEU A 451 6.62 -13.85 25.96
CA LEU A 451 5.60 -12.79 25.99
C LEU A 451 4.69 -12.93 27.22
N LYS A 452 4.24 -14.15 27.52
CA LYS A 452 3.37 -14.45 28.68
C LYS A 452 4.06 -14.16 30.00
N THR A 453 5.36 -14.45 30.11
CA THR A 453 6.15 -14.20 31.32
C THR A 453 6.34 -12.70 31.59
N ASN A 454 6.40 -11.89 30.53
CA ASN A 454 6.63 -10.45 30.60
C ASN A 454 5.35 -9.60 30.39
N THR A 455 4.16 -10.17 30.58
CA THR A 455 2.88 -9.43 30.45
C THR A 455 2.43 -8.84 31.79
N GLU A 456 2.24 -7.53 31.85
CA GLU A 456 1.66 -6.83 33.01
C GLU A 456 0.13 -6.75 32.93
N TYR A 457 -0.56 -6.91 34.06
CA TYR A 457 -2.02 -6.84 34.15
C TYR A 457 -2.45 -5.66 35.02
N HIS A 458 -3.15 -4.69 34.43
CA HIS A 458 -3.77 -3.59 35.17
C HIS A 458 -5.25 -3.89 35.43
N LYS A 459 -5.70 -3.61 36.66
CA LYS A 459 -7.08 -3.84 37.11
C LYS A 459 -8.04 -2.75 36.70
#